data_AF-A0A2A4S4W6-F1
#
_entry.id   AF-A0A2A4S4W6-F1
#
_cell.length_a   1.000
_cell.length_b   1.000
_cell.length_c   1.000
_cell.angle_alpha   90.00
_cell.angle_beta   90.00
_cell.angle_gamma   90.00
#
_symmetry.space_group_name_H-M   'P 1'
#
loop_
_entity.id
_entity.type
_entity.pdbx_description
1 polymer ?
#
loop_
_entity_poly.entity_id
_entity_poly.type
_entity_poly.pdbx_seq_one_letter_code
_entity_poly.pdbx_strand_id
1 'polypeptide(L)'
;MVEPQPTRDIGHMFIGRQREMAELRAALDDALGGRGRLVMLAGEPGIGKTRTAQELAVLAEQRGALVLWGWCYEGEGAPPYWPWV
;
A
#
# COMPACT_ATOMS: atom_id res chain seq x y z
N MET A 1 -27.50 4.86 -31.38
CA MET A 1 -26.51 5.69 -30.68
C MET A 1 -26.60 5.28 -29.22
N VAL A 2 -25.77 4.34 -28.77
CA VAL A 2 -25.79 3.83 -27.39
C VAL A 2 -24.72 4.59 -26.62
N GLU A 3 -25.13 5.38 -25.64
CA GLU A 3 -24.19 6.03 -24.72
C GLU A 3 -23.52 4.96 -23.83
N PRO A 4 -22.19 4.97 -23.70
CA PRO A 4 -21.51 4.05 -22.79
C PRO A 4 -21.89 4.40 -21.35
N GLN A 5 -22.60 3.49 -20.68
CA GLN A 5 -22.89 3.59 -19.25
C GLN A 5 -21.55 3.47 -18.49
N PRO A 6 -21.26 4.34 -17.51
CA PRO A 6 -20.05 4.21 -16.71
C PRO A 6 -20.13 2.92 -15.92
N THR A 7 -19.33 1.92 -16.31
CA THR A 7 -19.16 0.68 -15.54
C THR A 7 -18.64 1.08 -14.17
N ARG A 8 -19.48 0.99 -13.14
CA ARG A 8 -19.03 1.17 -11.74
C ARG A 8 -18.03 0.07 -11.45
N ASP A 9 -16.75 0.41 -11.45
CA ASP A 9 -15.69 -0.53 -11.12
C ASP A 9 -15.65 -0.76 -9.60
N ILE A 10 -16.50 -1.68 -9.17
CA ILE A 10 -16.54 -2.19 -7.80
C ILE A 10 -15.23 -2.90 -7.41
N GLY A 11 -14.39 -3.32 -8.37
CA GLY A 11 -13.09 -3.94 -8.10
C GLY A 11 -12.07 -2.98 -7.49
N HIS A 12 -12.28 -1.68 -7.65
CA HIS A 12 -11.43 -0.64 -7.06
C HIS A 12 -11.96 -0.10 -5.72
N MET A 13 -13.15 -0.48 -5.28
CA MET A 13 -13.70 0.05 -4.03
C MET A 13 -12.99 -0.58 -2.82
N PHE A 14 -12.31 0.22 -2.02
CA PHE A 14 -11.73 -0.22 -0.76
C PHE A 14 -12.81 -0.27 0.32
N ILE A 15 -13.18 -1.47 0.75
CA ILE A 15 -14.29 -1.71 1.69
C ILE A 15 -13.74 -2.32 2.98
N GLY A 16 -14.20 -1.81 4.12
CA GLY A 16 -13.75 -2.25 5.44
C GLY A 16 -12.41 -1.63 5.86
N ARG A 17 -11.77 -2.19 6.89
CA ARG A 17 -10.43 -1.80 7.38
C ARG A 17 -10.29 -0.36 7.88
N GLN A 18 -11.38 0.26 8.35
CA GLN A 18 -11.34 1.63 8.86
C GLN A 18 -10.36 1.81 10.02
N ARG A 19 -10.28 0.82 10.91
CA ARG A 19 -9.37 0.85 12.05
C ARG A 19 -7.92 0.75 11.61
N GLU A 20 -7.60 -0.23 10.76
CA GLU A 20 -6.25 -0.43 10.23
C GLU A 20 -5.79 0.78 9.41
N MET A 21 -6.67 1.35 8.58
CA MET A 21 -6.36 2.57 7.83
C MET A 21 -6.17 3.79 8.73
N ALA A 22 -6.91 3.89 9.84
CA ALA A 22 -6.70 4.96 10.82
C ALA A 22 -5.32 4.85 11.49
N GLU A 23 -4.91 3.64 11.88
CA GLU A 23 -3.59 3.37 12.46
C GLU A 23 -2.47 3.68 11.45
N LEU A 24 -2.61 3.24 10.19
CA LEU A 24 -1.65 3.52 9.13
C LEU A 24 -1.56 5.01 8.81
N ARG A 25 -2.70 5.73 8.82
CA ARG A 25 -2.71 7.17 8.56
C ARG A 25 -2.03 7.95 9.67
N ALA A 26 -2.23 7.55 10.93
CA ALA A 26 -1.50 8.15 12.05
C ALA A 26 0.02 7.92 11.93
N ALA A 27 0.44 6.72 11.52
CA ALA A 27 1.85 6.42 11.27
C ALA A 27 2.43 7.27 10.11
N LEU A 28 1.66 7.48 9.04
CA LEU A 28 2.04 8.37 7.94
C LEU A 28 2.13 9.83 8.40
N ASP A 29 1.19 10.32 9.20
CA ASP A 29 1.21 11.68 9.75
C ASP A 29 2.47 11.91 10.60
N ASP A 30 2.85 10.93 11.43
CA ASP A 30 4.12 10.98 12.17
C ASP A 30 5.35 11.01 11.25
N ALA A 31 5.37 10.17 10.21
CA ALA A 31 6.48 10.10 9.26
C ALA A 31 6.65 11.42 8.49
N LEU A 32 5.55 12.02 8.04
CA LEU A 32 5.54 13.34 7.40
C LEU A 32 5.97 14.45 8.38
N GLY A 33 5.69 14.28 9.68
CA GLY A 33 6.21 15.14 10.75
C GLY A 33 7.68 14.92 11.11
N GLY A 34 8.42 14.09 10.34
CA GLY A 34 9.85 13.82 10.55
C GLY A 34 10.14 12.70 11.56
N ARG A 35 9.11 12.01 12.07
CA ARG A 35 9.28 10.86 12.98
C ARG A 35 8.96 9.57 12.23
N GLY A 36 10.02 8.93 11.71
CA GLY A 36 9.88 7.67 10.97
C GLY A 36 9.14 6.58 11.74
N ARG A 37 8.36 5.76 11.02
CA ARG A 37 7.56 4.66 11.56
C ARG A 37 7.81 3.39 10.75
N LEU A 38 7.73 2.24 11.42
CA LEU A 38 7.70 0.92 10.80
C LEU A 38 6.39 0.24 11.20
N VAL A 39 5.64 -0.24 10.21
CA VAL A 39 4.36 -0.92 10.42
C VAL A 39 4.37 -2.24 9.66
N MET A 40 3.89 -3.31 10.30
CA MET A 40 3.74 -4.63 9.70
C MET A 40 2.26 -4.97 9.54
N LEU A 41 1.85 -5.26 8.30
CA LEU A 41 0.53 -5.81 8.02
C LEU A 41 0.60 -7.34 8.06
N ALA A 42 0.11 -7.93 9.15
CA ALA A 42 0.00 -9.37 9.32
C ALA A 42 -1.45 -9.84 9.15
N GLY A 43 -1.63 -11.08 8.69
CA GLY A 43 -2.95 -11.68 8.51
C GLY A 43 -2.95 -12.79 7.46
N GLU A 44 -4.09 -13.41 7.28
CA GLU A 44 -4.30 -14.58 6.42
C GLU A 44 -4.02 -14.25 4.94
N PRO A 45 -3.59 -15.24 4.14
CA PRO A 45 -3.53 -15.09 2.69
C PRO A 45 -4.87 -14.59 2.12
N GLY A 46 -4.83 -13.62 1.20
CA GLY A 46 -6.04 -13.07 0.58
C GLY A 46 -6.84 -12.05 1.42
N ILE A 47 -6.48 -11.80 2.68
CA ILE A 47 -7.24 -10.92 3.60
C ILE A 47 -7.17 -9.41 3.28
N GLY A 48 -6.51 -9.04 2.17
CA GLY A 48 -6.43 -7.66 1.67
C GLY A 48 -5.21 -6.85 2.12
N LYS A 49 -4.12 -7.47 2.61
CA LYS A 49 -2.90 -6.77 3.07
C LYS A 49 -2.30 -5.86 1.99
N THR A 50 -2.05 -6.42 0.80
CA THR A 50 -1.48 -5.67 -0.33
C THR A 50 -2.40 -4.53 -0.77
N ARG A 51 -3.72 -4.78 -0.82
CA ARG A 51 -4.70 -3.74 -1.15
C ARG A 51 -4.70 -2.60 -0.12
N THR A 52 -4.58 -2.94 1.17
CA THR A 52 -4.50 -1.95 2.26
C THR A 52 -3.22 -1.10 2.14
N ALA A 53 -2.07 -1.71 1.84
CA ALA A 53 -0.83 -0.99 1.61
C ALA A 53 -0.90 -0.07 0.36
N GLN A 54 -1.57 -0.53 -0.71
CA GLN A 54 -1.82 0.27 -1.91
C GLN A 54 -2.71 1.49 -1.61
N GLU A 55 -3.74 1.33 -0.79
CA GLU A 55 -4.60 2.45 -0.39
C GLU A 55 -3.82 3.50 0.40
N LEU A 56 -2.96 3.07 1.33
CA LEU A 56 -2.06 3.98 2.05
C LEU A 56 -1.07 4.68 1.12
N ALA A 57 -0.52 3.97 0.13
CA ALA A 57 0.38 4.54 -0.86
C ALA A 57 -0.29 5.68 -1.64
N VAL A 58 -1.52 5.46 -2.13
CA VAL A 58 -2.30 6.50 -2.83
C VAL A 58 -2.48 7.74 -1.93
N LEU A 59 -2.82 7.54 -0.65
CA LEU A 59 -2.95 8.64 0.30
C LEU A 59 -1.62 9.37 0.57
N ALA A 60 -0.51 8.64 0.60
CA ALA A 60 0.82 9.21 0.81
C ALA A 60 1.25 10.05 -0.40
N GLU A 61 1.06 9.55 -1.62
CA GLU A 61 1.32 10.27 -2.87
C GLU A 61 0.49 11.56 -2.96
N GLN A 62 -0.80 11.49 -2.64
CA GLN A 62 -1.68 12.67 -2.60
C GLN A 62 -1.22 13.74 -1.60
N ARG A 63 -0.43 13.34 -0.59
CA ARG A 63 0.16 14.22 0.41
C ARG A 63 1.59 14.64 0.07
N GLY A 64 2.07 14.33 -1.13
CA GLY A 64 3.39 14.73 -1.63
C GLY A 64 4.54 13.83 -1.15
N ALA A 65 4.24 12.67 -0.56
CA ALA A 65 5.28 11.71 -0.21
C ALA A 65 5.77 10.95 -1.46
N LEU A 66 7.07 10.67 -1.52
CA LEU A 66 7.60 9.69 -2.46
C LEU A 66 7.25 8.28 -1.96
N VAL A 67 6.57 7.48 -2.78
CA VAL A 67 6.26 6.08 -2.48
C VAL A 67 7.12 5.16 -3.32
N LEU A 68 7.72 4.16 -2.66
CA LEU A 68 8.54 3.13 -3.30
C LEU A 68 7.94 1.75 -2.98
N TRP A 69 7.87 0.89 -3.99
CA TRP A 69 7.40 -0.48 -3.86
C TRP A 69 8.56 -1.46 -4.04
N GLY A 70 8.59 -2.48 -3.19
CA GLY A 70 9.57 -3.56 -3.26
C GLY A 70 8.89 -4.91 -3.07
N TRP A 71 9.53 -5.94 -3.62
CA TRP A 71 9.10 -7.33 -3.48
C TRP A 71 10.20 -8.12 -2.78
N CYS A 72 9.79 -8.92 -1.79
CA CYS A 72 10.67 -9.91 -1.21
C CYS A 72 10.53 -11.19 -2.03
N TYR A 73 11.59 -11.56 -2.73
CA TYR A 73 11.63 -12.82 -3.45
C TYR A 73 11.89 -13.96 -2.45
N GLU A 74 11.09 -15.02 -2.54
CA GLU A 74 11.33 -16.25 -1.81
C GLU A 74 12.55 -16.96 -2.42
N GLY A 75 13.70 -16.86 -1.76
CA GLY A 75 14.97 -17.47 -2.17
C GLY A 75 16.01 -17.35 -1.04
N GLU A 76 17.22 -17.90 -1.21
CA GLU A 76 18.29 -17.88 -0.19
C GLU A 76 18.91 -16.49 0.08
N GLY A 77 18.25 -15.41 -0.34
CA GLY A 77 18.75 -14.03 -0.29
C GLY A 77 19.25 -13.55 -1.65
N ALA A 78 19.91 -12.39 -1.67
CA ALA A 78 20.53 -11.86 -2.88
C ALA A 78 21.84 -12.64 -3.17
N PRO A 79 21.99 -13.28 -4.33
CA PRO A 79 23.26 -13.89 -4.74
C PRO A 79 24.43 -12.91 -4.71
N PRO A 80 25.67 -13.38 -4.57
CA PRO A 80 26.86 -12.53 -4.71
C PRO A 80 26.82 -11.72 -6.02
N TYR A 81 27.13 -10.43 -5.93
CA TYR A 81 27.11 -9.48 -7.06
C TYR A 81 25.74 -9.19 -7.68
N TRP A 82 24.65 -9.38 -6.94
CA TRP A 82 23.33 -9.00 -7.44
C TRP A 82 23.28 -7.49 -7.77
N PRO A 83 22.91 -7.10 -8.99
CA PRO A 83 22.77 -5.70 -9.33
C PRO A 83 21.53 -5.16 -8.63
N TRP A 84 21.73 -4.40 -7.56
CA TRP A 84 20.70 -3.53 -7.01
C TRP A 84 20.58 -2.35 -7.98
N VAL A 85 19.57 -2.37 -8.83
CA VAL A 85 19.21 -1.27 -9.75
C VAL A 85 18.06 -0.49 -9.14
#